data_AF-A0A662G6H2-F1
#
_entry.id   AF-A0A662G6H2-F1
#
_cell.length_a   1.000
_cell.length_b   1.000
_cell.length_c   1.000
_cell.angle_alpha   90.00
_cell.angle_beta   90.00
_cell.angle_gamma   90.00
#
_symmetry.space_group_name_H-M   'P 1'
#
loop_
_entity.id
_entity.type
_entity.pdbx_description
1 polymer ?
#
loop_
_entity_poly.entity_id
_entity_poly.type
_entity_poly.pdbx_seq_one_letter_code
_entity_poly.pdbx_strand_id
1 'polypeptide(L)' 'MLFLAIMYRLPVAKGRFYPEDKFELQEFIENFLEKKGKRKAKGVIVPDGEYFFTAEL' A
#
# COMPACT_ATOMS: atom_id res chain seq x y z
N MET A 1 17.64 1.55 -30.58
CA MET A 1 18.11 0.98 -29.29
C MET A 1 17.02 0.04 -28.79
N LEU A 2 17.35 -1.24 -28.71
CA LEU A 2 16.41 -2.34 -28.48
C LEU A 2 16.06 -2.41 -26.98
N PHE A 3 14.76 -2.30 -26.67
CA PHE A 3 14.03 -2.90 -25.55
C PHE A 3 14.84 -3.41 -24.35
N LEU A 4 15.15 -2.52 -23.40
CA LEU A 4 15.24 -2.90 -21.98
C LEU A 4 13.92 -2.51 -21.31
N ALA A 5 12.81 -3.05 -21.81
CA ALA A 5 11.53 -2.98 -21.11
C ALA A 5 11.65 -3.91 -19.90
N ILE A 6 12.19 -3.36 -18.81
CA ILE A 6 12.33 -4.09 -17.55
C ILE A 6 10.93 -4.60 -17.16
N MET A 7 10.85 -5.89 -16.90
CA MET A 7 9.66 -6.69 -16.59
C MET A 7 9.00 -6.28 -15.26
N TYR A 8 8.59 -5.03 -15.10
CA TYR A 8 7.89 -4.57 -13.91
C TYR A 8 6.38 -4.73 -14.10
N ARG A 9 5.72 -5.38 -13.12
CA ARG A 9 4.27 -5.36 -13.03
C ARG A 9 3.85 -3.93 -12.68
N LEU A 10 3.12 -3.29 -13.58
CA LEU A 10 2.61 -1.95 -13.33
C LEU A 10 1.57 -1.98 -12.20
N PRO A 11 1.60 -1.01 -11.28
CA PRO A 11 0.63 -0.90 -10.20
C PRO A 11 -0.70 -0.34 -10.73
N VAL A 12 -1.46 -1.18 -11.45
CA VAL A 12 -2.75 -0.82 -12.08
C VAL A 12 -3.86 -0.43 -11.08
N ALA A 13 -3.65 -0.74 -9.81
CA ALA A 13 -4.56 -0.45 -8.70
C ALA A 13 -4.37 0.96 -8.08
N LYS A 14 -3.29 1.64 -8.44
CA LYS A 14 -2.94 2.98 -7.95
C LYS A 14 -4.08 3.96 -8.24
N GLY A 15 -4.47 4.75 -7.24
CA GLY A 15 -5.59 5.70 -7.34
C GLY A 15 -6.99 5.09 -7.29
N ARG A 16 -7.11 3.76 -7.43
CA ARG A 16 -8.38 3.04 -7.24
C ARG A 16 -8.51 2.48 -5.83
N PHE A 17 -7.50 1.74 -5.37
CA PHE A 17 -7.57 1.03 -4.09
C PHE A 17 -6.72 1.67 -2.98
N TYR A 18 -5.85 2.61 -3.35
CA TYR A 18 -4.98 3.35 -2.44
C TYR A 18 -4.58 4.67 -3.10
N PRO A 19 -4.12 5.68 -2.33
CA PRO A 19 -3.74 6.99 -2.86
C PRO A 19 -2.75 6.88 -4.01
N GLU A 20 -2.99 7.68 -5.05
CA GLU A 20 -2.08 7.74 -6.19
C GLU A 20 -0.79 8.50 -5.86
N ASP A 21 -0.90 9.57 -5.09
CA ASP A 21 0.28 10.33 -4.72
C ASP A 21 1.13 9.55 -3.70
N LYS A 22 2.45 9.61 -3.89
CA LYS A 22 3.40 8.87 -3.05
C LYS A 22 3.42 9.41 -1.63
N PHE A 23 3.38 10.74 -1.47
CA PHE A 23 3.44 11.37 -0.15
C PHE A 23 2.14 11.12 0.60
N GLU A 24 0.99 11.22 -0.08
CA GLU A 24 -0.31 10.86 0.50
C GLU A 24 -0.37 9.39 0.95
N LEU A 25 0.11 8.47 0.11
CA LEU A 25 0.16 7.05 0.46
C LEU A 25 1.09 6.81 1.66
N GLN A 26 2.24 7.49 1.70
CA GLN A 26 3.19 7.35 2.80
C GLN A 26 2.58 7.86 4.11
N GLU A 27 2.01 9.06 4.11
CA GLU A 27 1.36 9.64 5.27
C GLU A 27 0.21 8.75 5.77
N PHE A 28 -0.59 8.20 4.84
CA PHE A 28 -1.66 7.26 5.19
C PHE A 28 -1.13 6.02 5.94
N ILE A 29 -0.06 5.41 5.43
CA ILE A 29 0.55 4.23 6.05
C ILE A 29 1.18 4.59 7.40
N GLU A 30 1.86 5.72 7.50
CA GLU A 30 2.49 6.18 8.75
C GLU A 30 1.44 6.41 9.84
N ASN A 31 0.36 7.16 9.53
CA ASN A 31 -0.75 7.39 10.44
C ASN A 31 -1.42 6.09 10.92
N PHE A 32 -1.60 5.11 10.02
CA PHE A 32 -2.13 3.80 10.39
C PHE A 32 -1.19 3.08 11.38
N LEU A 33 0.11 3.08 11.11
CA LEU A 33 1.11 2.39 11.92
C LEU A 33 1.31 3.06 13.28
N GLU A 34 1.15 4.38 13.38
CA GLU A 34 1.15 5.10 14.66
C GLU A 34 -0.03 4.67 15.54
N LYS A 35 -1.23 4.56 14.97
CA LYS A 35 -2.44 4.14 15.71
C LYS A 35 -2.38 2.69 16.18
N LYS A 36 -1.94 1.77 15.31
CA LYS A 36 -1.99 0.33 15.59
C LYS A 36 -0.70 -0.23 16.21
N GLY A 37 0.40 0.54 16.12
CA GLY A 37 1.72 0.15 16.59
C GLY A 37 2.41 -0.92 15.71
N LYS A 38 3.74 -0.98 15.78
CA LYS A 38 4.54 -1.98 15.07
C LYS A 38 5.01 -3.05 16.04
N ARG A 39 4.52 -4.29 15.88
CA ARG A 39 5.00 -5.47 16.62
C ARG A 39 5.65 -6.48 15.68
N LYS A 40 6.71 -7.14 16.13
CA LYS A 40 7.33 -8.22 15.37
C LYS A 40 6.36 -9.40 15.31
N ALA A 41 5.94 -9.79 14.11
CA ALA A 41 5.06 -10.92 13.88
C ALA A 41 5.73 -11.94 12.94
N LYS A 42 5.46 -13.23 13.15
CA LYS A 42 5.89 -14.30 12.22
C LYS A 42 4.96 -14.42 11.00
N GLY A 43 3.78 -13.83 11.08
CA GLY A 43 2.78 -13.76 10.02
C GLY A 43 1.72 -12.72 10.38
N VAL A 44 1.04 -12.20 9.37
CA VAL A 44 -0.02 -11.19 9.52
C VAL A 44 -1.20 -11.61 8.65
N ILE A 45 -2.41 -11.49 9.19
CA ILE A 45 -3.65 -11.60 8.40
C ILE A 45 -4.07 -10.16 8.12
N VAL A 46 -4.19 -9.81 6.85
CA VAL A 46 -4.63 -8.49 6.40
C VAL A 46 -5.76 -8.66 5.39
N PRO A 47 -6.74 -7.74 5.36
CA PRO A 47 -7.73 -7.71 4.31
C PRO A 47 -7.09 -7.31 2.97
N ASP A 48 -7.60 -7.87 1.87
CA ASP A 48 -7.21 -7.54 0.49
C ASP A 48 -8.20 -6.54 -0.16
N GLY A 49 -8.74 -5.62 0.67
CA GLY A 49 -9.71 -4.61 0.25
C GLY A 49 -9.08 -3.24 0.03
N GLU A 50 -9.89 -2.27 -0.38
CA GLU A 50 -9.42 -0.90 -0.61
C GLU A 50 -9.00 -0.24 0.71
N TYR A 51 -7.84 0.44 0.70
CA TYR A 51 -7.23 1.02 1.89
C TYR A 51 -8.18 2.00 2.59
N PHE A 52 -8.95 2.75 1.81
CA PHE A 52 -9.93 3.74 2.28
C PHE A 52 -11.01 3.13 3.19
N PHE A 53 -11.32 1.85 3.03
CA PHE A 53 -12.34 1.16 3.82
C PHE A 53 -11.74 0.24 4.88
N THR A 54 -10.59 -0.38 4.59
CA THR A 54 -10.07 -1.44 5.44
C THR A 54 -9.07 -0.97 6.49
N ALA A 55 -8.48 0.22 6.35
CA ALA A 55 -7.48 0.71 7.31
C ALA A 55 -8.08 1.07 8.69
N GLU A 56 -9.41 1.19 8.80
CA GLU A 56 -10.09 1.46 10.06
C GLU A 56 -10.53 0.20 10.81
N LEU A 57 -10.48 -0.97 10.17
CA LEU A 57 -10.76 -2.27 10.79
C LEU A 57 -9.68 -2.62 11.83
#